data_AF-A0A8H3V6R5-F1
#
_entry.id   AF-A0A8H3V6R5-F1
#
_cell.length_a   1.000
_cell.length_b   1.000
_cell.length_c   1.000
_cell.angle_alpha   90.00
_cell.angle_beta   90.00
_cell.angle_gamma   90.00
#
_symmetry.space_group_name_H-M   'P 1'
#
loop_
_entity.id
_entity.type
_entity.pdbx_description
1 polymer ?
#
loop_
_entity_poly.entity_id
_entity_poly.type
_entity_poly.pdbx_seq_one_letter_code
_entity_poly.pdbx_strand_id
1 'polypeptide(L)'
;MASKCVHKGCGKVFADPEEECVYHSGAPIFHEGQKGWRCCKPRVLTFDEFLSIPPCTTGKHSTVDDTPPPEPKPQVDIEAKIANSAPKDTELANSVPVPRIPTQAPIAQARLSTPAPSPESEDDDPDVPIQQGQTCRRKGCEVTYNGSREEEVCVHHPGVPLFHEGSKGYTCCKRRVLEFDQFLKLEGCKTKNRHLFVGAKKTGEEKVDTVRNDFYQTSTSVIASFYLKKVDKEKSTVKFSSPTTIDLDLKTSDNKRYATQVELYAPIDTEKSTFKIMGTKLEFTLAKADGRGWPVLKTGDPHSGEIIQAGRAGHA
;
A
#
# COMPACT_ATOMS: atom_id res chain seq x y z
N MET A 1 9.86 -21.88 49.51
CA MET A 1 10.23 -20.66 48.75
C MET A 1 9.06 -20.35 47.84
N ALA A 2 8.58 -19.10 47.80
CA ALA A 2 7.43 -18.75 46.97
C ALA A 2 7.81 -18.80 45.49
N SER A 3 7.06 -19.57 44.69
CA SER A 3 7.36 -19.83 43.28
C SER A 3 6.28 -19.18 42.40
N LYS A 4 6.66 -18.64 41.24
CA LYS A 4 5.68 -18.12 40.28
C LYS A 4 5.16 -19.25 39.39
N CYS A 5 3.85 -19.30 39.18
CA CYS A 5 3.25 -20.24 38.26
C CYS A 5 3.53 -19.84 36.80
N VAL A 6 4.01 -20.79 36.00
CA VAL A 6 4.36 -20.56 34.58
C VAL A 6 3.17 -20.72 33.64
N HIS A 7 2.04 -21.25 34.12
CA HIS A 7 0.83 -21.42 33.32
C HIS A 7 0.28 -20.09 32.78
N LYS A 8 -0.05 -20.06 31.49
CA LYS A 8 -0.47 -18.85 30.77
C LYS A 8 -1.83 -18.36 31.29
N GLY A 9 -1.90 -17.12 31.73
CA GLY A 9 -3.09 -16.53 32.34
C GLY A 9 -3.24 -16.76 33.86
N CYS A 10 -2.36 -17.54 34.50
CA CYS A 10 -2.35 -17.65 35.96
C CYS A 10 -1.46 -16.60 36.62
N GLY A 11 -0.14 -16.63 36.36
CA GLY A 11 0.83 -15.65 36.86
C GLY A 11 1.01 -15.54 38.39
N LYS A 12 0.18 -16.23 39.20
CA LYS A 12 0.21 -16.16 40.66
C LYS A 12 1.55 -16.66 41.22
N VAL A 13 1.99 -16.02 42.31
CA VAL A 13 3.07 -16.52 43.16
C VAL A 13 2.43 -17.39 44.24
N PHE A 14 2.78 -18.67 44.28
CA PHE A 14 2.23 -19.67 45.19
C PHE A 14 3.28 -20.17 46.18
N ALA A 15 2.85 -20.52 47.39
CA ALA A 15 3.66 -21.21 48.39
C ALA A 15 3.38 -22.72 48.36
N ASP A 16 2.11 -23.10 48.21
CA ASP A 16 1.62 -24.47 48.17
C ASP A 16 1.23 -24.88 46.74
N PRO A 17 1.86 -25.93 46.16
CA PRO A 17 1.57 -26.37 44.78
C PRO A 17 0.14 -26.87 44.56
N GLU A 18 -0.59 -27.16 45.63
CA GLU A 18 -1.97 -27.68 45.58
C GLU A 18 -3.05 -26.60 45.51
N GLU A 19 -2.68 -25.30 45.59
CA GLU A 19 -3.63 -24.20 45.40
C GLU A 19 -4.28 -24.20 44.00
N GLU A 20 -5.49 -23.63 43.91
CA GLU A 20 -6.29 -23.61 42.68
C GLU A 20 -5.70 -22.66 41.61
N CYS A 21 -5.06 -23.28 40.62
CA CYS A 21 -4.48 -22.62 39.46
C CYS A 21 -5.49 -22.59 38.31
N VAL A 22 -5.99 -21.40 37.96
CA VAL A 22 -6.80 -21.20 36.74
C VAL A 22 -5.92 -20.62 35.64
N TYR A 23 -5.88 -21.27 34.48
CA TYR A 23 -5.01 -20.94 33.34
C TYR A 23 -5.61 -21.30 31.97
N HIS A 24 -4.91 -20.96 30.88
CA HIS A 24 -5.17 -21.43 29.52
C HIS A 24 -4.19 -22.56 29.17
N SER A 25 -4.71 -23.76 28.93
CA SER A 25 -3.93 -24.97 28.58
C SER A 25 -3.57 -25.07 27.10
N GLY A 26 -4.23 -24.30 26.23
CA GLY A 26 -4.00 -24.30 24.79
C GLY A 26 -3.04 -23.20 24.35
N ALA A 27 -2.37 -23.40 23.21
CA ALA A 27 -1.57 -22.34 22.58
C ALA A 27 -2.44 -21.16 22.08
N PRO A 28 -1.88 -19.94 21.95
CA PRO A 28 -2.52 -18.85 21.22
C PRO A 28 -2.78 -19.23 19.76
N ILE A 29 -3.95 -18.86 19.24
CA ILE A 29 -4.31 -19.00 17.82
C ILE A 29 -4.65 -17.63 17.24
N PHE A 30 -4.03 -17.31 16.10
CA PHE A 30 -4.24 -16.10 15.33
C PHE A 30 -4.59 -16.50 13.90
N HIS A 31 -5.87 -16.44 13.54
CA HIS A 31 -6.37 -16.84 12.21
C HIS A 31 -7.53 -15.93 11.80
N GLU A 32 -7.65 -15.61 10.52
CA GLU A 32 -8.76 -14.81 9.96
C GLU A 32 -8.99 -13.44 10.65
N GLY A 33 -7.90 -12.81 11.12
CA GLY A 33 -7.94 -11.54 11.86
C GLY A 33 -8.42 -11.66 13.32
N GLN A 34 -8.81 -12.86 13.76
CA GLN A 34 -9.25 -13.16 15.12
C GLN A 34 -8.12 -13.77 15.95
N LYS A 35 -8.13 -13.45 17.24
CA LYS A 35 -7.15 -13.87 18.24
C LYS A 35 -7.87 -14.61 19.37
N GLY A 36 -7.27 -15.68 19.88
CA GLY A 36 -7.84 -16.45 21.00
C GLY A 36 -6.92 -17.57 21.44
N TRP A 37 -7.40 -18.44 22.33
CA TRP A 37 -6.67 -19.62 22.80
C TRP A 37 -7.28 -20.90 22.22
N ARG A 38 -6.47 -21.93 21.98
CA ARG A 38 -6.97 -23.24 21.48
C ARG A 38 -7.92 -23.92 22.48
N CYS A 39 -7.74 -23.67 23.78
CA CYS A 39 -8.52 -24.27 24.87
C CYS A 39 -9.89 -23.63 25.13
N CYS A 40 -10.20 -22.46 24.53
CA CYS A 40 -11.50 -21.80 24.74
C CYS A 40 -12.06 -21.19 23.44
N LYS A 41 -13.37 -20.95 23.43
CA LYS A 41 -14.09 -20.38 22.28
C LYS A 41 -14.00 -18.86 22.09
N PRO A 42 -13.76 -18.00 23.12
CA PRO A 42 -13.62 -16.56 22.90
C PRO A 42 -12.59 -16.22 21.81
N ARG A 43 -13.03 -15.37 20.88
CA ARG A 43 -12.23 -14.83 19.78
C ARG A 43 -12.45 -13.33 19.76
N VAL A 44 -11.36 -12.58 19.63
CA VAL A 44 -11.35 -11.13 19.71
C VAL A 44 -10.51 -10.55 18.58
N LEU A 45 -10.78 -9.32 18.17
CA LEU A 45 -10.13 -8.69 17.02
C LEU A 45 -8.85 -7.95 17.45
N THR A 46 -8.82 -7.38 18.65
CA THR A 46 -7.67 -6.63 19.17
C THR A 46 -6.70 -7.53 19.96
N PHE A 47 -5.49 -7.03 20.21
CA PHE A 47 -4.52 -7.76 21.04
C PHE A 47 -4.78 -7.59 22.55
N ASP A 48 -5.33 -6.45 22.95
CA ASP A 48 -5.56 -6.08 24.35
C ASP A 48 -6.72 -6.92 24.95
N GLU A 49 -7.80 -7.05 24.19
CA GLU A 49 -8.89 -7.98 24.51
C GLU A 49 -8.40 -9.44 24.60
N PHE A 50 -7.36 -9.83 23.84
CA PHE A 50 -6.84 -11.20 23.82
C PHE A 50 -6.09 -11.54 25.11
N LEU A 51 -5.30 -10.59 25.63
CA LEU A 51 -4.67 -10.70 26.94
C LEU A 51 -5.71 -10.72 28.08
N SER A 52 -6.86 -10.09 27.85
CA SER A 52 -7.98 -10.01 28.80
C SER A 52 -8.93 -11.22 28.77
N ILE A 53 -8.70 -12.24 27.92
CA ILE A 53 -9.56 -13.44 27.88
C ILE A 53 -9.38 -14.23 29.19
N PRO A 54 -10.45 -14.43 30.00
CA PRO A 54 -10.34 -15.11 31.28
C PRO A 54 -9.88 -16.57 31.11
N PRO A 55 -9.01 -17.07 32.00
CA PRO A 55 -8.50 -18.44 31.93
C PRO A 55 -9.61 -19.47 32.07
N CYS A 56 -9.51 -20.59 31.34
CA CYS A 56 -10.61 -21.54 31.13
C CYS A 56 -10.36 -22.96 31.66
N THR A 57 -9.17 -23.25 32.19
CA THR A 57 -8.76 -24.55 32.72
C THR A 57 -8.35 -24.39 34.18
N THR A 58 -8.82 -25.27 35.06
CA THR A 58 -8.41 -25.31 36.48
C THR A 58 -7.51 -26.51 36.72
N GLY A 59 -6.47 -26.35 37.55
CA GLY A 59 -5.53 -27.41 37.92
C GLY A 59 -4.64 -27.00 39.09
N LYS A 60 -3.51 -27.70 39.27
CA LYS A 60 -2.47 -27.39 40.26
C LYS A 60 -1.43 -26.43 39.69
N HIS A 61 -0.70 -25.72 40.55
CA HIS A 61 0.36 -24.82 40.12
C HIS A 61 1.61 -25.58 39.69
N SER A 62 2.03 -25.42 38.43
CA SER A 62 3.31 -25.94 37.93
C SER A 62 4.38 -24.86 37.84
N THR A 63 5.64 -25.29 37.99
CA THR A 63 6.87 -24.55 37.64
C THR A 63 7.50 -25.05 36.32
N VAL A 64 6.94 -26.10 35.71
CA VAL A 64 7.32 -26.62 34.39
C VAL A 64 6.35 -26.06 33.35
N ASP A 65 6.88 -25.49 32.26
CA ASP A 65 6.09 -24.90 31.17
C ASP A 65 5.74 -26.00 30.15
N ASP A 66 4.68 -26.76 30.42
CA ASP A 66 4.13 -27.80 29.54
C ASP A 66 3.37 -27.21 28.33
N THR A 67 3.88 -26.15 27.70
CA THR A 67 3.34 -25.66 26.42
C THR A 67 3.76 -26.62 25.30
N PRO A 68 2.84 -27.35 24.64
CA PRO A 68 3.21 -28.21 23.52
C PRO A 68 3.75 -27.35 22.36
N PRO A 69 4.79 -27.79 21.64
CA PRO A 69 5.32 -27.07 20.47
C PRO A 69 4.21 -26.78 19.43
N PRO A 70 4.29 -25.64 18.72
CA PRO A 70 3.34 -25.34 17.65
C PRO A 70 3.41 -26.42 16.57
N GLU A 71 2.25 -26.97 16.19
CA GLU A 71 2.13 -28.00 15.14
C GLU A 71 2.74 -27.48 13.83
N PRO A 72 3.67 -28.23 13.20
CA PRO A 72 4.27 -27.80 11.94
C PRO A 72 3.21 -27.79 10.84
N LYS A 73 3.07 -26.66 10.16
CA LYS A 73 2.20 -26.55 8.98
C LYS A 73 2.74 -27.48 7.88
N PRO A 74 1.91 -28.29 7.21
CA PRO A 74 2.37 -29.16 6.13
C PRO A 74 2.91 -28.30 4.98
N GLN A 75 4.22 -28.41 4.72
CA GLN A 75 4.86 -27.86 3.54
C GLN A 75 4.61 -28.81 2.38
N VAL A 76 3.84 -28.37 1.38
CA VAL A 76 3.73 -29.07 0.10
C VAL A 76 4.91 -28.65 -0.78
N ASP A 77 5.86 -29.57 -0.92
CA ASP A 77 7.06 -29.43 -1.75
C ASP A 77 6.69 -29.66 -3.22
N ILE A 78 6.91 -28.66 -4.09
CA ILE A 78 6.53 -28.68 -5.52
C ILE A 78 7.79 -28.71 -6.40
N GLU A 79 8.78 -29.52 -6.05
CA GLU A 79 10.09 -29.50 -6.71
C GLU A 79 10.55 -30.87 -7.27
N ALA A 80 9.62 -31.76 -7.65
CA ALA A 80 9.97 -33.08 -8.20
C ALA A 80 8.97 -33.67 -9.24
N LYS A 81 8.79 -33.01 -10.40
CA LYS A 81 8.20 -33.68 -11.60
C LYS A 81 8.51 -33.03 -12.97
N ILE A 82 9.78 -32.68 -13.20
CA ILE A 82 10.29 -32.37 -14.55
C ILE A 82 11.38 -33.38 -14.93
N ALA A 83 10.98 -34.63 -15.17
CA ALA A 83 11.76 -35.64 -15.89
C ALA A 83 10.83 -36.82 -16.29
N ASN A 84 11.00 -37.34 -17.51
CA ASN A 84 10.36 -38.54 -18.07
C ASN A 84 8.80 -38.46 -18.18
N SER A 85 8.22 -38.28 -19.36
CA SER A 85 8.23 -39.32 -20.40
C SER A 85 7.85 -38.75 -21.78
N ALA A 86 8.60 -39.14 -22.82
CA ALA A 86 8.23 -38.93 -24.22
C ALA A 86 7.21 -40.00 -24.69
N PRO A 87 6.40 -39.74 -25.73
CA PRO A 87 5.23 -40.55 -26.07
C PRO A 87 5.57 -41.81 -26.89
N LYS A 88 4.62 -42.74 -26.95
CA LYS A 88 4.56 -43.80 -27.96
C LYS A 88 3.23 -43.70 -28.73
N ASP A 89 3.33 -43.70 -30.06
CA ASP A 89 2.21 -43.83 -30.99
C ASP A 89 1.45 -45.15 -30.85
N THR A 90 0.15 -45.14 -31.18
CA THR A 90 -0.52 -46.08 -32.11
C THR A 90 -1.91 -45.49 -32.48
N GLU A 91 -2.22 -45.36 -33.78
CA GLU A 91 -3.57 -45.04 -34.32
C GLU A 91 -4.54 -46.25 -34.15
N LEU A 92 -5.87 -46.23 -34.30
CA LEU A 92 -6.86 -45.46 -35.08
C LEU A 92 -8.20 -45.52 -34.24
N ALA A 93 -9.38 -44.97 -34.54
CA ALA A 93 -9.95 -44.33 -35.73
C ALA A 93 -11.15 -43.42 -35.41
N ASN A 94 -11.48 -42.53 -36.36
CA ASN A 94 -12.81 -42.07 -36.77
C ASN A 94 -13.90 -41.74 -35.72
N SER A 95 -14.10 -40.43 -35.44
CA SER A 95 -15.26 -39.66 -35.94
C SER A 95 -15.30 -38.23 -35.34
N VAL A 96 -15.66 -37.22 -36.14
CA VAL A 96 -15.67 -35.78 -35.81
C VAL A 96 -17.05 -35.21 -36.20
N PRO A 97 -17.76 -34.44 -35.34
CA PRO A 97 -17.59 -32.97 -35.34
C PRO A 97 -17.68 -32.21 -33.99
N VAL A 98 -16.62 -31.43 -33.71
CA VAL A 98 -16.52 -29.98 -33.36
C VAL A 98 -17.71 -29.24 -32.68
N PRO A 99 -17.48 -28.22 -31.82
CA PRO A 99 -16.58 -28.14 -30.66
C PRO A 99 -17.32 -27.69 -29.37
N ARG A 100 -16.68 -27.83 -28.19
CA ARG A 100 -17.00 -27.01 -27.01
C ARG A 100 -15.70 -26.49 -26.40
N ILE A 101 -15.52 -25.18 -26.36
CA ILE A 101 -14.30 -24.51 -25.88
C ILE A 101 -14.50 -24.08 -24.43
N PRO A 102 -13.78 -24.63 -23.44
CA PRO A 102 -13.66 -24.05 -22.12
C PRO A 102 -12.54 -23.01 -22.12
N THR A 103 -12.97 -21.76 -21.94
CA THR A 103 -12.26 -20.59 -21.42
C THR A 103 -10.78 -20.77 -21.02
N GLN A 104 -9.88 -20.06 -21.69
CA GLN A 104 -8.50 -19.89 -21.24
C GLN A 104 -8.47 -19.14 -19.90
N ALA A 105 -7.60 -19.58 -18.97
CA ALA A 105 -7.33 -18.84 -17.75
C ALA A 105 -6.62 -17.51 -18.07
N PRO A 106 -6.88 -16.42 -17.31
CA PRO A 106 -6.24 -15.14 -17.56
C PRO A 106 -4.73 -15.23 -17.34
N ILE A 107 -3.97 -14.76 -18.34
CA ILE A 107 -2.51 -14.66 -18.31
C ILE A 107 -2.09 -13.77 -17.12
N ALA A 108 -0.99 -14.16 -16.47
CA ALA A 108 -0.44 -13.47 -15.31
C ALA A 108 -0.30 -11.95 -15.55
N GLN A 109 -0.75 -11.17 -14.57
CA GLN A 109 -0.64 -9.72 -14.57
C GLN A 109 0.83 -9.30 -14.68
N ALA A 110 1.21 -8.78 -15.85
CA ALA A 110 2.44 -8.02 -15.97
C ALA A 110 2.36 -6.83 -15.00
N ARG A 111 3.23 -6.82 -13.99
CA ARG A 111 3.31 -5.70 -13.04
C ARG A 111 3.69 -4.46 -13.83
N LEU A 112 2.73 -3.55 -14.01
CA LEU A 112 2.97 -2.19 -14.47
C LEU A 112 4.09 -1.61 -13.62
N SER A 113 5.27 -1.49 -14.22
CA SER A 113 6.42 -0.92 -13.54
C SER A 113 6.14 0.55 -13.33
N THR A 114 6.03 0.97 -12.07
CA THR A 114 6.04 2.39 -11.72
C THR A 114 7.25 3.02 -12.40
N PRO A 115 7.08 4.09 -13.20
CA PRO A 115 8.21 4.79 -13.78
C PRO A 115 9.19 5.15 -12.65
N ALA A 116 10.48 4.88 -12.86
CA ALA A 116 11.49 5.27 -11.89
C ALA A 116 11.39 6.79 -11.67
N PRO A 117 11.39 7.28 -10.42
CA PRO A 117 11.43 8.71 -10.18
C PRO A 117 12.65 9.31 -10.88
N SER A 118 12.46 10.47 -11.52
CA SER A 118 13.53 11.18 -12.24
C SER A 118 14.79 11.27 -11.39
N PRO A 119 16.00 11.15 -11.99
CA PRO A 119 17.24 11.20 -11.24
C PRO A 119 17.31 12.50 -10.42
N GLU A 120 17.29 12.36 -9.09
CA GLU A 120 17.53 13.47 -8.17
C GLU A 120 18.95 13.98 -8.44
N SER A 121 19.09 15.25 -8.85
CA SER A 121 20.36 15.82 -9.34
C SER A 121 21.53 15.50 -8.41
N GLU A 122 22.59 14.89 -8.96
CA GLU A 122 23.62 14.24 -8.14
C GLU A 122 24.58 15.21 -7.42
N ASP A 123 24.57 16.48 -7.79
CA ASP A 123 25.50 17.53 -7.38
C ASP A 123 24.76 18.81 -6.90
N ASP A 124 25.43 19.58 -6.05
CA ASP A 124 24.95 20.89 -5.58
C ASP A 124 25.08 21.95 -6.68
N ASP A 125 24.08 22.83 -6.76
CA ASP A 125 24.09 24.01 -7.63
C ASP A 125 25.17 25.01 -7.14
N PRO A 126 26.19 25.36 -7.96
CA PRO A 126 27.30 26.19 -7.51
C PRO A 126 26.91 27.66 -7.24
N ASP A 127 25.73 28.09 -7.69
CA ASP A 127 25.23 29.45 -7.54
C ASP A 127 24.57 29.71 -6.17
N VAL A 128 24.28 28.65 -5.40
CA VAL A 128 23.57 28.76 -4.11
C VAL A 128 24.52 28.65 -2.92
N PRO A 129 24.66 29.69 -2.07
CA PRO A 129 25.49 29.62 -0.87
C PRO A 129 24.88 28.65 0.15
N ILE A 130 25.69 27.70 0.63
CA ILE A 130 25.27 26.78 1.70
C ILE A 130 25.26 27.54 3.03
N GLN A 131 24.10 27.57 3.69
CA GLN A 131 23.97 28.11 5.04
C GLN A 131 24.57 27.12 6.06
N GLN A 132 25.28 27.64 7.06
CA GLN A 132 25.75 26.84 8.20
C GLN A 132 24.55 26.17 8.89
N GLY A 133 24.70 24.89 9.25
CA GLY A 133 23.61 24.10 9.84
C GLY A 133 22.76 23.31 8.84
N GLN A 134 22.98 23.41 7.52
CA GLN A 134 22.34 22.53 6.54
C GLN A 134 22.87 21.09 6.66
N THR A 135 22.00 20.09 6.75
CA THR A 135 22.36 18.66 6.77
C THR A 135 22.44 18.08 5.36
N CYS A 136 23.25 17.04 5.19
CA CYS A 136 23.34 16.33 3.92
C CYS A 136 21.98 15.69 3.55
N ARG A 137 21.48 15.99 2.35
CA ARG A 137 20.21 15.47 1.81
C ARG A 137 20.30 14.00 1.34
N ARG A 138 21.49 13.41 1.26
CA ARG A 138 21.67 12.02 0.82
C ARG A 138 21.30 11.05 1.95
N LYS A 139 20.49 10.05 1.63
CA LYS A 139 19.89 9.08 2.56
C LYS A 139 20.99 8.36 3.37
N GLY A 140 20.90 8.36 4.70
CA GLY A 140 21.91 7.75 5.58
C GLY A 140 23.20 8.55 5.76
N CYS A 141 23.22 9.84 5.39
CA CYS A 141 24.32 10.75 5.65
C CYS A 141 23.87 11.88 6.59
N GLU A 142 24.36 11.90 7.83
CA GLU A 142 23.90 12.84 8.87
C GLU A 142 24.87 14.03 9.07
N VAL A 143 25.81 14.25 8.14
CA VAL A 143 26.80 15.34 8.22
C VAL A 143 26.13 16.70 8.01
N THR A 144 26.48 17.65 8.88
CA THR A 144 26.02 19.04 8.86
C THR A 144 27.11 19.98 8.37
N TYR A 145 26.77 20.93 7.50
CA TYR A 145 27.71 21.91 6.98
C TYR A 145 28.16 22.91 8.06
N ASN A 146 29.46 22.94 8.35
CA ASN A 146 30.09 23.78 9.37
C ASN A 146 30.93 24.94 8.77
N GLY A 147 30.67 25.33 7.52
CA GLY A 147 31.30 26.50 6.89
C GLY A 147 32.58 26.25 6.08
N SER A 148 33.16 25.05 6.13
CA SER A 148 34.30 24.64 5.27
C SER A 148 33.98 23.35 4.51
N ARG A 149 34.61 23.13 3.35
CA ARG A 149 34.39 21.97 2.43
C ARG A 149 35.66 21.15 2.17
N GLU A 150 36.55 21.07 3.16
CA GLU A 150 37.85 20.41 3.07
C GLU A 150 37.65 18.90 3.27
N GLU A 151 38.16 18.08 2.33
CA GLU A 151 38.19 16.61 2.42
C GLU A 151 36.84 15.93 2.77
N GLU A 152 35.73 16.42 2.22
CA GLU A 152 34.38 15.87 2.44
C GLU A 152 34.21 14.42 1.96
N VAL A 153 33.84 13.50 2.87
CA VAL A 153 33.56 12.09 2.57
C VAL A 153 32.10 11.74 2.90
N CYS A 154 31.26 11.74 1.86
CA CYS A 154 29.83 11.48 1.96
C CYS A 154 29.49 9.98 1.80
N VAL A 155 29.35 9.29 2.92
CA VAL A 155 28.81 7.92 3.00
C VAL A 155 27.28 7.99 3.01
N HIS A 156 26.62 7.33 2.06
CA HIS A 156 25.16 7.38 1.86
C HIS A 156 24.60 6.14 1.15
N HIS A 157 23.28 5.97 1.16
CA HIS A 157 22.55 5.01 0.34
C HIS A 157 22.01 5.69 -0.93
N PRO A 158 22.46 5.31 -2.15
CA PRO A 158 21.86 5.77 -3.41
C PRO A 158 20.55 5.01 -3.74
N GLY A 159 20.22 3.96 -2.99
CA GLY A 159 18.98 3.20 -3.17
C GLY A 159 17.77 3.87 -2.52
N VAL A 160 16.58 3.52 -2.99
CA VAL A 160 15.32 3.82 -2.29
C VAL A 160 15.15 2.92 -1.04
N PRO A 161 14.49 3.42 0.03
CA PRO A 161 14.00 2.58 1.12
C PRO A 161 13.13 1.43 0.62
N LEU A 162 13.29 0.26 1.21
CA LEU A 162 12.54 -0.94 0.93
C LEU A 162 12.01 -1.53 2.24
N PHE A 163 10.70 -1.70 2.32
CA PHE A 163 10.01 -2.31 3.45
C PHE A 163 9.28 -3.56 2.95
N HIS A 164 9.75 -4.75 3.31
CA HIS A 164 9.21 -6.03 2.85
C HIS A 164 9.34 -7.09 3.94
N GLU A 165 8.28 -7.88 4.17
CA GLU A 165 8.24 -8.96 5.19
C GLU A 165 8.68 -8.50 6.59
N GLY A 166 8.27 -7.30 7.01
CA GLY A 166 8.66 -6.69 8.29
C GLY A 166 10.09 -6.11 8.32
N SER A 167 10.97 -6.61 7.45
CA SER A 167 12.34 -6.11 7.25
C SER A 167 12.37 -4.75 6.54
N LYS A 168 13.30 -3.91 6.96
CA LYS A 168 13.50 -2.53 6.47
C LYS A 168 14.96 -2.35 6.06
N GLY A 169 15.21 -1.77 4.90
CA GLY A 169 16.56 -1.53 4.39
C GLY A 169 16.56 -0.66 3.15
N TYR A 170 17.68 -0.60 2.45
CA TYR A 170 17.81 0.15 1.20
C TYR A 170 18.07 -0.79 0.02
N THR A 171 17.52 -0.47 -1.14
CA THR A 171 17.74 -1.26 -2.37
C THR A 171 19.20 -1.34 -2.82
N CYS A 172 20.11 -0.47 -2.34
CA CYS A 172 21.53 -0.54 -2.65
C CYS A 172 22.30 -1.65 -1.91
N CYS A 173 21.77 -2.18 -0.81
CA CYS A 173 22.53 -3.02 0.11
C CYS A 173 21.69 -4.14 0.71
N LYS A 174 22.34 -5.25 1.07
CA LYS A 174 21.64 -6.41 1.67
C LYS A 174 21.30 -6.23 3.15
N ARG A 175 21.83 -5.18 3.80
CA ARG A 175 21.60 -4.92 5.24
C ARG A 175 20.14 -4.53 5.46
N ARG A 176 19.49 -5.26 6.37
CA ARG A 176 18.09 -5.09 6.74
C ARG A 176 17.95 -5.18 8.26
N VAL A 177 16.97 -4.48 8.80
CA VAL A 177 16.65 -4.41 10.23
C VAL A 177 15.14 -4.54 10.42
N LEU A 178 14.70 -5.05 11.57
CA LEU A 178 13.28 -5.25 11.86
C LEU A 178 12.65 -3.98 12.46
N GLU A 179 13.39 -3.24 13.28
CA GLU A 179 12.92 -2.00 13.93
C GLU A 179 13.11 -0.77 13.03
N PHE A 180 12.22 0.21 13.18
CA PHE A 180 12.27 1.44 12.37
C PHE A 180 13.39 2.39 12.80
N ASP A 181 13.65 2.51 14.11
CA ASP A 181 14.72 3.38 14.62
C ASP A 181 16.12 2.85 14.28
N GLN A 182 16.27 1.52 14.14
CA GLN A 182 17.46 0.91 13.58
C GLN A 182 17.61 1.20 12.07
N PHE A 183 16.50 1.37 11.33
CA PHE A 183 16.53 1.67 9.90
C PHE A 183 17.02 3.10 9.63
N LEU A 184 16.59 4.06 10.46
CA LEU A 184 17.08 5.43 10.41
C LEU A 184 18.60 5.51 10.66
N LYS A 185 19.12 4.66 11.56
CA LYS A 185 20.54 4.55 11.93
C LYS A 185 21.38 3.67 10.98
N LEU A 186 20.89 3.33 9.78
CA LEU A 186 21.67 2.55 8.81
C LEU A 186 22.71 3.42 8.11
N GLU A 187 23.98 3.22 8.50
CA GLU A 187 25.15 3.77 7.80
C GLU A 187 25.11 3.51 6.29
N GLY A 188 25.47 4.53 5.50
CA GLY A 188 25.41 4.50 4.04
C GLY A 188 26.24 3.39 3.38
N CYS A 189 25.73 2.82 2.29
CA CYS A 189 26.38 1.74 1.55
C CYS A 189 27.43 2.19 0.51
N LYS A 190 27.50 3.49 0.16
CA LYS A 190 28.36 4.04 -0.90
C LYS A 190 28.97 5.39 -0.51
N THR A 191 30.23 5.59 -0.87
CA THR A 191 31.00 6.80 -0.57
C THR A 191 31.13 7.71 -1.80
N LYS A 192 31.06 9.03 -1.61
CA LYS A 192 31.33 10.09 -2.61
C LYS A 192 32.14 11.22 -1.97
N ASN A 193 33.00 11.91 -2.72
CA ASN A 193 33.95 12.94 -2.22
C ASN A 193 33.33 14.35 -2.04
N ARG A 194 32.03 14.43 -1.78
CA ARG A 194 31.28 15.69 -1.56
C ARG A 194 29.91 15.35 -0.99
N HIS A 195 29.42 16.12 -0.02
CA HIS A 195 28.04 16.03 0.44
C HIS A 195 27.06 16.68 -0.57
N LEU A 196 25.76 16.57 -0.31
CA LEU A 196 24.73 17.28 -1.08
C LEU A 196 23.89 18.06 -0.08
N PHE A 197 24.03 19.38 -0.02
CA PHE A 197 23.37 20.19 1.01
C PHE A 197 22.17 20.97 0.45
N VAL A 198 22.33 21.61 -0.70
CA VAL A 198 21.27 22.39 -1.37
C VAL A 198 20.41 21.47 -2.25
N GLY A 199 21.07 20.58 -3.01
CA GLY A 199 20.46 19.92 -4.17
C GLY A 199 20.11 20.92 -5.27
N ALA A 200 19.66 20.42 -6.44
CA ALA A 200 19.08 21.30 -7.44
C ALA A 200 17.83 21.99 -6.87
N LYS A 201 17.67 23.30 -7.15
CA LYS A 201 16.45 24.03 -6.84
C LYS A 201 15.24 23.25 -7.36
N LYS A 202 14.28 22.93 -6.48
CA LYS A 202 12.94 22.45 -6.89
C LYS A 202 12.11 23.61 -7.45
N THR A 203 12.61 24.23 -8.52
CA THR A 203 11.89 25.19 -9.38
C THR A 203 11.01 24.49 -10.41
N GLY A 204 11.10 23.16 -10.51
CA GLY A 204 10.15 22.32 -11.24
C GLY A 204 8.86 22.11 -10.44
N GLU A 205 7.74 22.48 -11.05
CA GLU A 205 6.37 22.14 -10.66
C GLU A 205 6.23 20.62 -10.47
N GLU A 206 5.82 20.15 -9.29
CA GLU A 206 5.71 18.72 -8.99
C GLU A 206 4.52 18.13 -9.75
N LYS A 207 4.80 17.40 -10.83
CA LYS A 207 3.76 16.72 -11.61
C LYS A 207 3.13 15.59 -10.79
N VAL A 208 1.82 15.64 -10.64
CA VAL A 208 0.99 14.57 -10.08
C VAL A 208 0.41 13.80 -11.25
N ASP A 209 0.74 12.52 -11.38
CA ASP A 209 0.22 11.69 -12.48
C ASP A 209 -1.16 11.08 -12.17
N THR A 210 -1.45 10.79 -10.90
CA THR A 210 -2.71 10.14 -10.47
C THR A 210 -3.40 10.90 -9.35
N VAL A 211 -4.67 11.27 -9.54
CA VAL A 211 -5.54 11.81 -8.49
C VAL A 211 -6.65 10.80 -8.19
N ARG A 212 -6.82 10.48 -6.88
CA ARG A 212 -7.96 9.69 -6.41
C ARG A 212 -9.24 10.40 -6.83
N ASN A 213 -10.15 9.65 -7.43
CA ASN A 213 -11.48 10.13 -7.78
C ASN A 213 -12.56 9.22 -7.18
N ASP A 214 -13.76 9.76 -7.03
CA ASP A 214 -15.00 9.01 -6.87
C ASP A 214 -16.02 9.48 -7.90
N PHE A 215 -17.10 8.72 -8.06
CA PHE A 215 -18.32 9.25 -8.65
C PHE A 215 -19.55 8.50 -8.13
N TYR A 216 -20.67 9.19 -8.19
CA TYR A 216 -22.00 8.60 -8.11
C TYR A 216 -22.84 9.11 -9.29
N GLN A 217 -24.04 8.57 -9.48
CA GLN A 217 -24.88 8.97 -10.60
C GLN A 217 -26.35 9.00 -10.23
N THR A 218 -27.10 9.79 -10.98
CA THR A 218 -28.56 9.75 -11.04
C THR A 218 -28.98 9.11 -12.37
N SER A 219 -30.28 9.11 -12.67
CA SER A 219 -30.78 8.76 -14.01
C SER A 219 -30.22 9.69 -15.10
N THR A 220 -30.05 10.98 -14.81
CA THR A 220 -29.74 12.03 -15.80
C THR A 220 -28.31 12.57 -15.75
N SER A 221 -27.61 12.40 -14.62
CA SER A 221 -26.29 13.02 -14.40
C SER A 221 -25.29 12.04 -13.76
N VAL A 222 -24.01 12.31 -13.97
CA VAL A 222 -22.87 11.70 -13.26
C VAL A 222 -22.20 12.80 -12.44
N ILE A 223 -22.01 12.57 -11.14
CA ILE A 223 -21.34 13.51 -10.25
C ILE A 223 -20.02 12.89 -9.82
N ALA A 224 -18.90 13.48 -10.24
CA ALA A 224 -17.56 12.94 -10.01
C ALA A 224 -16.70 13.89 -9.17
N SER A 225 -16.06 13.38 -8.12
CA SER A 225 -15.09 14.14 -7.32
C SER A 225 -13.66 13.74 -7.65
N PHE A 226 -12.79 14.70 -7.93
CA PHE A 226 -11.33 14.53 -7.98
C PHE A 226 -10.72 15.13 -6.71
N TYR A 227 -10.10 14.30 -5.87
CA TYR A 227 -9.58 14.71 -4.57
C TYR A 227 -8.20 15.36 -4.67
N LEU A 228 -8.18 16.59 -5.17
CA LEU A 228 -7.01 17.46 -5.18
C LEU A 228 -7.26 18.67 -4.26
N LYS A 229 -6.39 18.87 -3.28
CA LYS A 229 -6.48 19.98 -2.31
C LYS A 229 -5.86 21.26 -2.91
N LYS A 230 -6.32 22.42 -2.42
CA LYS A 230 -5.68 23.73 -2.68
C LYS A 230 -5.49 24.10 -4.17
N VAL A 231 -6.40 23.66 -5.03
CA VAL A 231 -6.40 24.02 -6.46
C VAL A 231 -6.62 25.53 -6.62
N ASP A 232 -5.70 26.19 -7.31
CA ASP A 232 -5.75 27.61 -7.65
C ASP A 232 -6.69 27.80 -8.85
N LYS A 233 -7.78 28.54 -8.68
CA LYS A 233 -8.83 28.69 -9.70
C LYS A 233 -8.40 29.55 -10.88
N GLU A 234 -7.45 30.46 -10.69
CA GLU A 234 -7.02 31.42 -11.70
C GLU A 234 -5.95 30.83 -12.60
N LYS A 235 -5.10 29.94 -12.04
CA LYS A 235 -4.01 29.26 -12.77
C LYS A 235 -4.37 27.88 -13.31
N SER A 236 -5.55 27.37 -12.95
CA SER A 236 -6.07 26.08 -13.40
C SER A 236 -7.06 26.23 -14.56
N THR A 237 -7.06 25.25 -15.46
CA THR A 237 -7.98 25.17 -16.60
C THR A 237 -8.72 23.84 -16.59
N VAL A 238 -10.03 23.88 -16.83
CA VAL A 238 -10.91 22.73 -17.01
C VAL A 238 -11.69 22.97 -18.29
N LYS A 239 -11.62 22.04 -19.25
CA LYS A 239 -12.30 22.16 -20.55
C LYS A 239 -13.01 20.86 -20.91
N PHE A 240 -14.25 20.96 -21.35
CA PHE A 240 -14.99 19.87 -21.98
C PHE A 240 -14.64 19.87 -23.47
N SER A 241 -13.55 19.21 -23.84
CA SER A 241 -12.99 19.28 -25.21
C SER A 241 -13.71 18.38 -26.21
N SER A 242 -14.41 17.36 -25.72
CA SER A 242 -15.36 16.57 -26.52
C SER A 242 -16.49 16.05 -25.61
N PRO A 243 -17.59 15.52 -26.17
CA PRO A 243 -18.62 14.82 -25.41
C PRO A 243 -18.07 13.64 -24.57
N THR A 244 -16.88 13.14 -24.84
CA THR A 244 -16.26 12.01 -24.13
C THR A 244 -14.93 12.38 -23.45
N THR A 245 -14.54 13.66 -23.44
CA THR A 245 -13.16 14.05 -23.06
C THR A 245 -13.14 15.34 -22.26
N ILE A 246 -12.55 15.29 -21.06
CA ILE A 246 -12.32 16.46 -20.21
C ILE A 246 -10.81 16.71 -20.09
N ASP A 247 -10.35 17.88 -20.53
CA ASP A 247 -8.96 18.30 -20.36
C ASP A 247 -8.79 19.06 -19.04
N LEU A 248 -7.85 18.59 -18.22
CA LEU A 248 -7.54 19.14 -16.91
C LEU A 248 -6.09 19.64 -16.89
N ASP A 249 -5.90 20.90 -16.51
CA ASP A 249 -4.60 21.46 -16.11
C ASP A 249 -4.81 22.16 -14.76
N LEU A 250 -4.67 21.40 -13.67
CA LEU A 250 -4.91 21.89 -12.31
C LEU A 250 -3.59 22.19 -11.61
N LYS A 251 -3.42 23.42 -11.12
CA LYS A 251 -2.24 23.84 -10.33
C LYS A 251 -2.65 24.08 -8.88
N THR A 252 -1.83 23.63 -7.94
CA THR A 252 -2.05 23.84 -6.49
C THR A 252 -1.13 24.93 -5.95
N SER A 253 -1.53 25.57 -4.84
CA SER A 253 -0.65 26.52 -4.14
C SER A 253 0.55 25.85 -3.44
N ASP A 254 0.60 24.52 -3.41
CA ASP A 254 1.74 23.71 -2.95
C ASP A 254 2.71 23.31 -4.08
N ASN A 255 2.70 24.04 -5.21
CA ASN A 255 3.55 23.82 -6.40
C ASN A 255 3.39 22.45 -7.07
N LYS A 256 2.21 21.82 -6.95
CA LYS A 256 1.87 20.60 -7.68
C LYS A 256 1.03 20.92 -8.90
N ARG A 257 1.17 20.12 -9.97
CA ARG A 257 0.28 20.18 -11.14
C ARG A 257 -0.22 18.82 -11.55
N TYR A 258 -1.54 18.74 -11.69
CA TYR A 258 -2.24 17.60 -12.26
C TYR A 258 -2.72 18.01 -13.66
N ALA A 259 -1.94 17.64 -14.68
CA ALA A 259 -2.26 17.86 -16.08
C ALA A 259 -2.56 16.53 -16.75
N THR A 260 -3.82 16.32 -17.16
CA THR A 260 -4.27 15.05 -17.75
C THR A 260 -5.51 15.23 -18.63
N GLN A 261 -5.73 14.28 -19.52
CA GLN A 261 -6.94 14.15 -20.32
C GLN A 261 -7.78 12.99 -19.74
N VAL A 262 -9.03 13.26 -19.39
CA VAL A 262 -9.96 12.27 -18.84
C VAL A 262 -10.91 11.81 -19.93
N GLU A 263 -10.66 10.63 -20.48
CA GLU A 263 -11.59 9.93 -21.36
C GLU A 263 -12.72 9.31 -20.53
N LEU A 264 -13.94 9.81 -20.74
CA LEU A 264 -15.15 9.38 -20.05
C LEU A 264 -15.65 8.04 -20.61
N TYR A 265 -16.43 7.31 -19.82
CA TYR A 265 -17.03 6.03 -20.25
C TYR A 265 -18.10 6.19 -21.36
N ALA A 266 -18.85 7.30 -21.35
CA ALA A 266 -19.96 7.55 -22.27
C ALA A 266 -20.13 9.06 -22.54
N PRO A 267 -20.85 9.45 -23.61
CA PRO A 267 -20.98 10.85 -23.99
C PRO A 267 -21.81 11.68 -23.00
N ILE A 268 -21.34 12.90 -22.76
CA ILE A 268 -21.97 13.93 -21.94
C ILE A 268 -22.46 15.10 -22.80
N ASP A 269 -23.50 15.77 -22.32
CA ASP A 269 -23.94 17.06 -22.84
C ASP A 269 -23.01 18.14 -22.27
N THR A 270 -22.14 18.68 -23.11
CA THR A 270 -21.09 19.64 -22.70
C THR A 270 -21.64 21.01 -22.31
N GLU A 271 -22.85 21.37 -22.73
CA GLU A 271 -23.49 22.65 -22.40
C GLU A 271 -24.20 22.59 -21.04
N LYS A 272 -24.81 21.44 -20.71
CA LYS A 272 -25.45 21.18 -19.41
C LYS A 272 -24.47 20.70 -18.33
N SER A 273 -23.25 20.31 -18.71
CA SER A 273 -22.23 19.85 -17.78
C SER A 273 -21.49 21.02 -17.12
N THR A 274 -21.26 20.93 -15.81
CA THR A 274 -20.64 21.99 -15.01
C THR A 274 -19.56 21.44 -14.08
N PHE A 275 -18.71 22.31 -13.55
CA PHE A 275 -17.66 21.94 -12.59
C PHE A 275 -17.53 22.98 -11.48
N LYS A 276 -17.00 22.54 -10.32
CA LYS A 276 -16.83 23.36 -9.13
C LYS A 276 -15.53 23.01 -8.41
N ILE A 277 -14.57 23.94 -8.46
CA ILE A 277 -13.34 23.84 -7.65
C ILE A 277 -13.67 24.21 -6.19
N MET A 278 -13.48 23.26 -5.28
CA MET A 278 -13.57 23.42 -3.83
C MET A 278 -12.18 23.32 -3.18
N GLY A 279 -12.06 23.62 -1.88
CA GLY A 279 -10.75 23.62 -1.19
C GLY A 279 -10.10 22.23 -1.06
N THR A 280 -10.88 21.16 -1.09
CA THR A 280 -10.44 19.76 -0.89
C THR A 280 -10.65 18.83 -2.08
N LYS A 281 -11.43 19.27 -3.09
CA LYS A 281 -11.78 18.50 -4.28
C LYS A 281 -12.20 19.40 -5.45
N LEU A 282 -12.06 18.90 -6.66
CA LEU A 282 -12.75 19.38 -7.85
C LEU A 282 -13.97 18.48 -8.07
N GLU A 283 -15.16 19.06 -8.14
CA GLU A 283 -16.41 18.34 -8.38
C GLU A 283 -16.93 18.63 -9.79
N PHE A 284 -17.41 17.60 -10.48
CA PHE A 284 -18.06 17.68 -11.78
C PHE A 284 -19.52 17.26 -11.65
N THR A 285 -20.41 17.99 -12.31
CA THR A 285 -21.80 17.57 -12.55
C THR A 285 -21.96 17.41 -14.06
N LEU A 286 -21.81 16.18 -14.54
CA LEU A 286 -21.85 15.84 -15.96
C LEU A 286 -23.27 15.42 -16.33
N ALA A 287 -23.87 16.03 -17.35
CA ALA A 287 -25.18 15.64 -17.85
C ALA A 287 -25.01 14.51 -18.89
N LYS A 288 -25.73 13.40 -18.73
CA LYS A 288 -25.63 12.23 -19.63
C LYS A 288 -26.32 12.54 -20.96
N ALA A 289 -25.63 12.37 -22.09
CA ALA A 289 -26.23 12.56 -23.41
C ALA A 289 -27.06 11.35 -23.86
N ASP A 290 -26.71 10.14 -23.40
CA ASP A 290 -27.30 8.86 -23.84
C ASP A 290 -28.21 8.19 -22.79
N GLY A 291 -28.34 8.79 -21.60
CA GLY A 291 -29.11 8.28 -20.47
C GLY A 291 -28.59 6.97 -19.85
N ARG A 292 -27.40 6.48 -20.22
CA ARG A 292 -26.91 5.16 -19.79
C ARG A 292 -26.42 5.17 -18.34
N GLY A 293 -26.43 3.98 -17.71
CA GLY A 293 -25.74 3.75 -16.45
C GLY A 293 -24.23 3.60 -16.70
N TRP A 294 -23.41 4.32 -15.92
CA TRP A 294 -21.95 4.26 -16.04
C TRP A 294 -21.41 3.25 -15.01
N PRO A 295 -20.78 2.14 -15.42
CA PRO A 295 -20.17 1.19 -14.49
C PRO A 295 -18.80 1.68 -13.98
N VAL A 296 -18.13 2.55 -14.74
CA VAL A 296 -16.85 3.19 -14.42
C VAL A 296 -16.87 4.65 -14.87
N LEU A 297 -15.99 5.49 -14.32
CA LEU A 297 -15.90 6.91 -14.70
C LEU A 297 -15.20 7.08 -16.05
N LYS A 298 -14.08 6.36 -16.23
CA LYS A 298 -13.20 6.51 -17.38
C LYS A 298 -13.22 5.28 -18.27
N THR A 299 -12.95 5.50 -19.56
CA THR A 299 -12.65 4.41 -20.48
C THR A 299 -11.34 3.72 -20.06
N GLY A 300 -11.39 2.39 -19.87
CA GLY A 300 -10.24 1.58 -19.44
C GLY A 300 -10.10 1.35 -17.93
N ASP A 301 -10.91 2.00 -17.08
CA ASP A 301 -10.93 1.67 -15.64
C ASP A 301 -11.46 0.23 -15.41
N PRO A 302 -10.89 -0.55 -14.47
CA PRO A 302 -11.36 -1.89 -14.16
C PRO A 302 -12.76 -1.82 -13.53
N HIS A 303 -13.66 -2.68 -14.01
CA HIS A 303 -15.02 -2.78 -13.46
C HIS A 303 -14.94 -3.34 -12.03
N SER A 304 -15.26 -2.53 -11.02
CA SER A 304 -15.15 -2.91 -9.61
C SER A 304 -16.18 -3.96 -9.16
N GLY A 305 -17.21 -4.22 -9.98
CA GLY A 305 -18.35 -5.09 -9.63
C GLY A 305 -19.30 -4.47 -8.60
N GLU A 306 -18.98 -3.30 -8.07
CA GLU A 306 -19.77 -2.59 -7.08
C GLU A 306 -20.85 -1.74 -7.79
N ILE A 307 -22.12 -1.99 -7.49
CA ILE A 307 -23.23 -1.26 -8.09
C ILE A 307 -23.25 0.15 -7.51
N ILE A 308 -22.69 1.10 -8.26
CA ILE A 308 -22.64 2.52 -7.89
C ILE A 308 -24.07 3.02 -7.69
N GLN A 309 -24.38 3.44 -6.46
CA GLN A 309 -25.74 3.77 -6.04
C GLN A 309 -26.36 4.84 -6.96
N ALA A 310 -27.41 4.45 -7.67
CA ALA A 310 -28.24 5.39 -8.40
C ALA A 310 -29.08 6.20 -7.40
N GLY A 311 -28.65 7.44 -7.14
CA GLY A 311 -29.37 8.34 -6.24
C GLY A 311 -30.75 8.65 -6.82
N ARG A 312 -31.83 8.23 -6.14
CA ARG A 312 -33.18 8.72 -6.43
C ARG A 312 -33.24 10.19 -6.03
N ALA A 313 -33.44 11.07 -7.00
CA ALA A 313 -33.79 12.45 -6.71
C ALA A 313 -35.11 12.47 -5.94
N GLY A 314 -35.10 13.03 -4.73
CA GLY A 314 -36.32 13.26 -3.97
C GLY A 314 -37.15 14.33 -4.67
N HIS A 315 -38.37 13.99 -5.06
CA HIS A 315 -39.35 15.00 -5.46
C HIS A 315 -39.72 15.85 -4.24
N ALA A 316 -39.61 17.17 -4.41
CA ALA A 316 -40.25 18.20 -3.61
C ALA A 316 -41.25 18.95 -4.50
#